data_AF-X1JJ48-F1
#
_entry.id   AF-X1JJ48-F1
#
_cell.length_a   1.000
_cell.length_b   1.000
_cell.length_c   1.000
_cell.angle_alpha   90.00
_cell.angle_beta   90.00
_cell.angle_gamma   90.00
#
_symmetry.space_group_name_H-M   'P 1'
#
loop_
_entity.id
_entity.type
_entity.pdbx_description
1 polymer ?
#
loop_
_entity_poly.entity_id
_entity_poly.type
_entity_poly.pdbx_seq_one_letter_code
_entity_poly.pdbx_strand_id
1 'polypeptide(L)'
;MEVPNEIFALFERSKEHLSEMVEEYEICKEKGIITPRAKIITHQALSLCRHALDHAMRFYWNEKWYDRLSETQKSDFNLVYFPVAWREKNFANKLNNNKMKDLKIYAPMVYGFLFNCQAFNNDNYKWLHNLNCNRN
;
A
#
# COMPACT_ATOMS: atom_id res chain seq x y z
N MET A 1 15.31 2.52 -14.48
CA MET A 1 14.03 3.26 -14.36
C MET A 1 14.10 4.00 -13.06
N GLU A 2 14.06 5.32 -13.10
CA GLU A 2 14.09 6.12 -11.88
C GLU A 2 12.68 6.20 -11.32
N VAL A 3 12.54 5.88 -10.03
CA VAL A 3 11.30 6.12 -9.30
C VAL A 3 11.17 7.63 -9.17
N PRO A 4 10.01 8.24 -9.52
CA PRO A 4 9.81 9.67 -9.37
C PRO A 4 10.16 10.14 -7.96
N ASN A 5 10.87 11.28 -7.87
CA ASN A 5 11.25 11.88 -6.59
C ASN A 5 10.05 12.11 -5.68
N GLU A 6 8.87 12.37 -6.24
CA GLU A 6 7.63 12.53 -5.47
C GLU A 6 7.25 11.25 -4.71
N ILE A 7 7.39 10.07 -5.32
CA ILE A 7 7.09 8.79 -4.68
C ILE A 7 8.12 8.50 -3.60
N PHE A 8 9.39 8.78 -3.88
CA PHE A 8 10.45 8.65 -2.88
C PHE A 8 10.19 9.56 -1.67
N ALA A 9 9.83 10.82 -1.90
CA ALA A 9 9.48 11.77 -0.85
C ALA A 9 8.27 11.31 -0.01
N LEU A 10 7.28 10.65 -0.62
CA LEU A 10 6.15 10.06 0.12
C LEU A 10 6.62 8.94 1.07
N PHE A 11 7.56 8.09 0.64
CA PHE A 11 8.12 7.05 1.49
C PHE A 11 9.00 7.61 2.61
N GLU A 12 9.85 8.59 2.34
CA GLU A 12 10.67 9.24 3.38
C GLU A 12 9.78 9.94 4.41
N ARG A 13 8.76 10.68 3.98
CA ARG A 13 7.79 11.28 4.90
C ARG A 13 7.05 10.24 5.73
N SER A 14 6.68 9.11 5.12
CA SER A 14 6.03 8.01 5.86
C SER A 14 6.95 7.43 6.93
N LYS A 15 8.25 7.32 6.64
CA LYS A 15 9.27 6.83 7.57
C LYS A 15 9.50 7.79 8.73
N GLU A 16 9.51 9.09 8.48
CA GLU A 16 9.60 10.12 9.52
C GLU A 16 8.44 9.99 10.51
N HIS A 17 7.20 9.97 10.02
CA HIS A 17 6.02 9.86 10.90
C HIS A 17 5.92 8.51 11.61
N LEU A 18 6.39 7.41 11.01
CA LEU A 18 6.52 6.13 11.72
C LEU A 18 7.51 6.23 12.88
N SER A 19 8.63 6.93 12.70
CA SER A 19 9.64 7.13 13.74
C SER A 19 9.07 7.98 14.89
N GLU A 20 8.39 9.08 14.58
CA GLU A 20 7.70 9.90 15.59
C GLU A 20 6.62 9.11 16.34
N MET A 21 5.89 8.23 15.63
CA MET A 21 4.92 7.34 16.27
C MET A 21 5.61 6.41 17.26
N VAL A 22 6.73 5.77 16.90
CA VAL A 22 7.48 4.89 17.81
C VAL A 22 7.92 5.64 19.07
N GLU A 23 8.43 6.86 18.93
CA GLU A 23 8.84 7.70 20.06
C GLU A 23 7.67 8.02 21.01
N GLU A 24 6.51 8.40 20.46
CA GLU A 24 5.32 8.69 21.27
C GLU A 24 4.79 7.45 22.00
N TYR A 25 4.93 6.26 21.41
CA TYR A 25 4.51 5.01 22.06
C TYR A 25 5.43 4.62 23.22
N GLU A 26 6.74 4.87 23.15
CA GLU A 26 7.62 4.67 24.30
C GLU A 26 7.23 5.61 25.46
N ILE A 27 6.89 6.88 25.18
CA ILE A 27 6.37 7.81 26.19
C ILE A 27 5.06 7.28 26.80
N CYS A 28 4.14 6.77 25.98
CA CYS A 28 2.87 6.20 26.46
C CYS A 28 3.10 4.99 27.38
N LYS A 29 4.08 4.15 27.03
CA LYS A 29 4.46 2.96 27.80
C LYS A 29 5.06 3.33 29.15
N GLU A 30 5.98 4.30 29.18
CA GLU A 30 6.55 4.82 30.43
C GLU A 30 5.49 5.41 31.36
N LYS A 31 4.53 6.15 30.80
CA LYS A 31 3.47 6.81 31.57
C LYS A 31 2.28 5.90 31.90
N GLY A 32 2.19 4.71 31.30
CA GLY A 32 1.05 3.81 31.44
C GLY A 32 -0.27 4.35 30.89
N ILE A 33 -0.23 5.36 30.01
CA ILE A 33 -1.42 6.01 29.44
C ILE A 33 -1.26 6.24 27.93
N ILE A 34 -2.35 6.10 27.18
CA ILE A 34 -2.39 6.45 25.76
C ILE A 34 -2.74 7.94 25.64
N THR A 35 -1.82 8.73 25.12
CA THR A 35 -2.02 10.18 24.96
C THR A 35 -2.95 10.49 23.78
N PRO A 36 -3.58 11.68 23.74
CA PRO A 36 -4.26 12.16 22.54
C PRO A 36 -3.33 12.27 21.33
N ARG A 37 -2.06 12.63 21.56
CA ARG A 37 -1.03 12.72 20.51
C ARG A 37 -0.77 11.36 19.88
N ALA A 38 -0.67 10.29 20.68
CA ALA A 38 -0.50 8.92 20.18
C ALA A 38 -1.61 8.55 19.18
N LYS A 39 -2.87 8.90 19.46
CA LYS A 39 -3.98 8.62 18.53
C LYS A 39 -3.82 9.35 17.20
N ILE A 40 -3.46 10.64 17.25
CA ILE A 40 -3.29 11.48 16.05
C ILE A 40 -2.14 10.95 15.20
N ILE A 41 -0.98 10.72 15.82
CA ILE A 41 0.22 10.34 15.09
C ILE A 41 0.13 8.94 14.50
N THR A 42 -0.54 8.01 15.19
CA THR A 42 -0.87 6.69 14.62
C THR A 42 -1.70 6.83 13.36
N HIS A 43 -2.77 7.63 13.39
CA HIS A 43 -3.59 7.82 12.20
C HIS A 43 -2.80 8.44 11.04
N GLN A 44 -1.99 9.46 11.32
CA GLN A 44 -1.16 10.13 10.32
C GLN A 44 -0.12 9.17 9.69
N ALA A 45 0.65 8.45 10.52
CA ALA A 45 1.67 7.53 10.05
C ALA A 45 1.07 6.42 9.18
N LEU A 46 -0.05 5.82 9.61
CA LEU A 46 -0.74 4.77 8.86
C LEU A 46 -1.33 5.31 7.55
N SER A 47 -1.96 6.48 7.57
CA SER A 47 -2.52 7.12 6.37
C SER A 47 -1.43 7.42 5.33
N LEU A 48 -0.28 7.94 5.75
CA LEU A 48 0.84 8.25 4.87
C LEU A 48 1.47 6.99 4.26
N CYS A 49 1.71 5.95 5.07
CA CYS A 49 2.20 4.67 4.55
C CYS A 49 1.27 4.10 3.48
N ARG A 50 -0.04 4.17 3.72
CA ARG A 50 -1.05 3.71 2.78
C ARG A 50 -1.02 4.55 1.49
N HIS A 51 -0.98 5.87 1.65
CA HIS A 51 -0.96 6.80 0.53
C HIS A 51 0.27 6.58 -0.36
N ALA A 52 1.46 6.40 0.23
CA ALA A 52 2.69 6.11 -0.50
C ALA A 52 2.58 4.82 -1.32
N LEU A 53 2.05 3.73 -0.74
CA LEU A 53 1.83 2.46 -1.44
C LEU A 53 0.83 2.59 -2.60
N ASP A 54 -0.29 3.28 -2.36
CA ASP A 54 -1.31 3.50 -3.39
C ASP A 54 -0.78 4.38 -4.54
N HIS A 55 0.01 5.41 -4.22
CA HIS A 55 0.63 6.28 -5.23
C HIS A 55 1.68 5.53 -6.04
N ALA A 56 2.52 4.71 -5.41
CA ALA A 56 3.48 3.85 -6.09
C ALA A 56 2.78 2.86 -7.03
N MET A 57 1.69 2.23 -6.58
CA MET A 57 0.90 1.32 -7.41
C MET A 57 0.26 2.04 -8.59
N ARG A 58 -0.29 3.24 -8.36
CA ARG A 58 -0.91 4.04 -9.43
C ARG A 58 0.12 4.49 -10.46
N PHE A 59 1.30 4.91 -10.03
CA PHE A 59 2.39 5.26 -10.94
C PHE A 59 2.80 4.07 -11.81
N TYR A 60 3.06 2.91 -11.21
CA TYR A 60 3.36 1.70 -11.97
C TYR A 60 2.27 1.39 -13.00
N TRP A 61 1.00 1.49 -12.59
CA TRP A 61 -0.13 1.20 -13.45
C TRP A 61 -0.19 2.17 -14.64
N ASN A 62 -0.06 3.47 -14.41
CA ASN A 62 -0.06 4.47 -15.49
C ASN A 62 1.11 4.20 -16.47
N GLU A 63 2.31 3.97 -15.96
CA GLU A 63 3.55 3.91 -16.76
C GLU A 63 3.82 2.57 -17.45
N LYS A 64 3.23 1.48 -16.95
CA LYS A 64 3.56 0.11 -17.39
C LYS A 64 2.37 -0.74 -17.75
N TRP A 65 1.17 -0.37 -17.29
CA TRP A 65 0.00 -1.20 -17.43
C TRP A 65 -1.09 -0.57 -18.29
N TYR A 66 -1.28 0.75 -18.22
CA TYR A 66 -2.39 1.45 -18.86
C TYR A 66 -2.51 1.17 -20.36
N ASP A 67 -1.40 1.20 -21.09
CA ASP A 67 -1.39 0.97 -22.54
C ASP A 67 -1.72 -0.47 -22.94
N ARG A 68 -1.73 -1.41 -21.99
CA ARG A 68 -2.13 -2.80 -22.23
C ARG A 68 -3.64 -3.00 -22.16
N LEU A 69 -4.38 -2.03 -21.66
CA LEU A 69 -5.82 -2.11 -21.51
C LEU A 69 -6.51 -1.89 -22.86
N SER A 70 -7.63 -2.58 -23.08
CA SER A 70 -8.52 -2.26 -24.20
C SER A 70 -9.13 -0.88 -24.00
N GLU A 71 -9.61 -0.26 -25.08
CA GLU A 71 -10.29 1.05 -25.00
C GLU A 71 -11.49 1.02 -24.04
N THR A 72 -12.24 -0.07 -24.01
CA THR A 72 -13.33 -0.29 -23.04
C THR A 72 -12.86 -0.36 -21.59
N GLN A 73 -11.67 -0.92 -21.33
CA GLN A 73 -11.10 -0.98 -19.99
C GLN A 73 -10.52 0.36 -19.54
N LYS A 74 -10.03 1.18 -20.48
CA LYS A 74 -9.53 2.53 -20.23
C LYS A 74 -10.64 3.53 -19.95
N SER A 75 -11.81 3.39 -20.60
CA SER A 75 -12.97 4.27 -20.42
C SER A 75 -13.66 4.08 -19.07
N ASP A 76 -13.51 2.91 -18.44
CA ASP A 76 -13.99 2.68 -17.07
C ASP A 76 -13.11 3.45 -16.08
N PHE A 77 -13.71 4.32 -15.26
CA PHE A 77 -13.00 4.94 -14.15
C PHE A 77 -12.53 3.85 -13.16
N ASN A 78 -11.21 3.69 -13.01
CA ASN A 78 -10.63 2.71 -12.11
C ASN A 78 -9.68 3.38 -11.10
N LEU A 79 -10.05 3.30 -9.82
CA LEU A 79 -9.15 3.62 -8.72
C LEU A 79 -8.18 2.46 -8.53
N VAL A 80 -6.91 2.68 -8.84
CA VAL A 80 -5.85 1.68 -8.66
C VAL A 80 -5.23 1.85 -7.29
N TYR A 81 -5.36 0.80 -6.48
CA TYR A 81 -4.81 0.74 -5.13
C TYR A 81 -3.80 -0.37 -4.98
N PHE A 82 -2.87 -0.23 -4.03
CA PHE A 82 -2.00 -1.32 -3.62
C PHE A 82 -2.85 -2.52 -3.14
N PRO A 83 -2.67 -3.72 -3.72
CA PRO A 83 -3.62 -4.82 -3.59
C PRO A 83 -3.42 -5.61 -2.28
N VAL A 84 -3.64 -4.98 -1.13
CA VAL A 84 -3.56 -5.66 0.18
C VAL A 84 -4.66 -6.71 0.31
N ALA A 85 -4.28 -7.97 0.43
CA ALA A 85 -5.17 -9.11 0.47
C ALA A 85 -4.86 -10.08 1.62
N TRP A 86 -5.89 -10.83 2.00
CA TRP A 86 -5.95 -11.67 3.20
C TRP A 86 -5.86 -13.15 2.93
N ARG A 87 -6.17 -13.50 1.70
CA ARG A 87 -6.17 -14.83 1.14
C ARG A 87 -5.83 -14.66 -0.32
N GLU A 88 -5.22 -15.68 -0.90
CA GLU A 88 -4.86 -15.70 -2.32
C GLU A 88 -6.04 -15.32 -3.24
N LYS A 89 -7.24 -15.85 -2.97
CA LYS A 89 -8.46 -15.49 -3.72
C LYS A 89 -8.76 -13.99 -3.70
N ASN A 90 -8.53 -13.32 -2.56
CA ASN A 90 -8.77 -11.88 -2.43
C ASN A 90 -7.74 -11.07 -3.22
N PHE A 91 -6.51 -11.58 -3.32
CA PHE A 91 -5.46 -10.95 -4.11
C PHE A 91 -5.82 -10.96 -5.60
N ALA A 92 -6.24 -12.11 -6.12
CA ALA A 92 -6.71 -12.22 -7.50
C ALA A 92 -7.88 -11.26 -7.79
N ASN A 93 -8.86 -11.17 -6.88
CA ASN A 93 -9.97 -10.23 -7.02
C ASN A 93 -9.49 -8.76 -7.06
N LYS A 94 -8.54 -8.37 -6.19
CA LYS A 94 -8.00 -7.01 -6.19
C LYS A 94 -7.23 -6.67 -7.46
N LEU A 95 -6.43 -7.60 -7.97
CA LEU A 95 -5.78 -7.43 -9.26
C LEU A 95 -6.81 -7.28 -10.39
N ASN A 96 -7.86 -8.08 -10.39
CA ASN A 96 -8.93 -7.96 -11.38
C ASN A 96 -9.65 -6.60 -11.31
N ASN A 97 -9.94 -6.09 -10.11
CA ASN A 97 -10.54 -4.77 -9.92
C ASN A 97 -9.64 -3.64 -10.46
N ASN A 98 -8.33 -3.78 -10.30
CA ASN A 98 -7.35 -2.86 -10.89
C ASN A 98 -7.08 -3.15 -12.39
N LYS A 99 -7.88 -3.99 -13.04
CA LYS A 99 -7.74 -4.44 -14.45
C LYS A 99 -6.38 -5.10 -14.75
N MET A 100 -5.80 -5.79 -13.78
CA MET A 100 -4.48 -6.45 -13.78
C MET A 100 -4.59 -7.99 -13.68
N LYS A 101 -5.68 -8.61 -14.18
CA LYS A 101 -5.88 -10.07 -14.05
C LYS A 101 -4.74 -10.91 -14.66
N ASP A 102 -4.13 -10.42 -15.72
CA ASP A 102 -3.06 -11.11 -16.46
C ASP A 102 -1.64 -10.66 -16.02
N LEU A 103 -1.53 -9.96 -14.88
CA LEU A 103 -0.25 -9.44 -14.36
C LEU A 103 0.81 -10.55 -14.19
N LYS A 104 0.39 -11.75 -13.78
CA LYS A 104 1.27 -12.91 -13.64
C LYS A 104 1.95 -13.30 -14.96
N ILE A 105 1.26 -13.10 -16.08
CA ILE A 105 1.74 -13.47 -17.42
C ILE A 105 2.64 -12.37 -17.96
N TYR A 106 2.18 -11.11 -17.92
CA TYR A 106 2.86 -10.00 -18.58
C TYR A 106 3.95 -9.31 -17.74
N ALA A 107 3.89 -9.44 -16.41
CA ALA A 107 4.88 -8.89 -15.50
C ALA A 107 5.09 -9.82 -14.29
N PRO A 108 5.63 -11.05 -14.51
CA PRO A 108 5.75 -12.07 -13.46
C PRO A 108 6.57 -11.61 -12.26
N MET A 109 7.61 -10.78 -12.47
CA MET A 109 8.41 -10.21 -11.37
C MET A 109 7.58 -9.28 -10.48
N VAL A 110 6.74 -8.43 -11.08
CA VAL A 110 5.87 -7.51 -10.32
C VAL A 110 4.77 -8.28 -9.61
N TYR A 111 4.17 -9.27 -10.28
CA TYR A 111 3.22 -10.18 -9.65
C TYR A 111 3.84 -10.88 -8.44
N GLY A 112 5.04 -11.44 -8.60
CA GLY A 112 5.76 -12.13 -7.53
C GLY A 112 6.08 -11.21 -6.36
N PHE A 113 6.55 -10.00 -6.63
CA PHE A 113 6.76 -8.98 -5.60
C PHE A 113 5.47 -8.68 -4.84
N LEU A 114 4.39 -8.31 -5.54
CA LEU A 114 3.12 -7.97 -4.90
C LEU A 114 2.55 -9.13 -4.12
N PHE A 115 2.62 -10.36 -4.65
CA PHE A 115 2.17 -11.57 -3.98
C PHE A 115 2.98 -11.87 -2.71
N ASN A 116 4.30 -11.72 -2.78
CA ASN A 116 5.21 -11.94 -1.65
C ASN A 116 5.08 -10.90 -0.55
N CYS A 117 4.61 -9.70 -0.89
CA CYS A 117 4.27 -8.67 0.09
C CYS A 117 2.94 -8.92 0.81
N GLN A 118 2.17 -9.97 0.50
CA GLN A 118 0.87 -10.17 1.16
C GLN A 118 1.00 -10.90 2.49
N ALA A 119 0.17 -10.51 3.46
CA ALA A 119 0.17 -11.08 4.80
C ALA A 119 -0.15 -12.59 4.84
N PHE A 120 -0.88 -13.11 3.86
CA PHE A 120 -1.16 -14.56 3.77
C PHE A 120 0.03 -15.38 3.26
N ASN A 121 1.04 -14.72 2.66
CA ASN A 121 2.21 -15.38 2.10
C ASN A 121 3.47 -15.12 2.94
N ASN A 122 3.53 -13.98 3.64
CA ASN A 122 4.67 -13.64 4.48
C ASN A 122 4.22 -12.84 5.71
N ASP A 123 4.48 -13.44 6.88
CA ASP A 123 4.11 -12.94 8.19
C ASP A 123 4.73 -11.57 8.52
N ASN A 124 5.88 -11.23 7.93
CA ASN A 124 6.52 -9.93 8.11
C ASN A 124 5.67 -8.78 7.54
N TYR A 125 4.68 -9.08 6.68
CA TYR A 125 3.78 -8.09 6.09
C TYR A 125 2.38 -8.06 6.74
N LYS A 126 2.22 -8.66 7.93
CA LYS A 126 0.99 -8.52 8.73
C LYS A 126 0.61 -7.07 9.03
N TRP A 127 1.55 -6.12 9.02
CA TRP A 127 1.23 -4.70 9.19
C TRP A 127 0.41 -4.11 8.03
N LEU A 128 0.53 -4.62 6.80
CA LEU A 128 -0.26 -4.15 5.65
C LEU A 128 -1.76 -4.36 5.86
N HIS A 129 -2.11 -5.44 6.56
CA HIS A 129 -3.49 -5.70 6.97
C HIS A 129 -3.99 -4.58 7.87
N ASN A 130 -3.24 -4.24 8.92
CA ASN A 130 -3.62 -3.19 9.87
C ASN A 130 -3.82 -1.84 9.16
N LEU A 131 -3.01 -1.57 8.14
CA LEU A 131 -3.19 -0.40 7.27
C LEU A 131 -4.48 -0.42 6.45
N ASN A 132 -4.93 -1.59 6.00
CA ASN A 132 -6.10 -1.71 5.13
C ASN A 132 -7.42 -1.73 5.92
N CYS A 133 -7.40 -2.02 7.23
CA CYS A 133 -8.59 -2.01 8.10
C CYS A 133 -9.09 -0.60 8.45
N ASN A 134 -8.24 0.44 8.32
CA ASN A 134 -8.60 1.83 8.62
C ASN A 134 -9.23 2.58 7.43
N ARG A 135 -9.94 1.89 6.53
CA ARG A 135 -10.66 2.49 5.39
C ARG A 135 -12.08 2.95 5.72
N ASN A 136 -12.53 2.76 6.96
CA ASN A 136 -13.87 3.11 7.43
C ASN A 136 -13.85 4.43 8.20
#